data_AF-A0A259A0U0-F1
#
_entry.id   AF-A0A259A0U0-F1
#
_cell.length_a   1.000
_cell.length_b   1.000
_cell.length_c   1.000
_cell.angle_alpha   90.00
_cell.angle_beta   90.00
_cell.angle_gamma   90.00
#
_symmetry.space_group_name_H-M   'P 1'
#
loop_
_entity.id
_entity.type
_entity.pdbx_description
1 polymer ?
#
loop_
_entity_poly.entity_id
_entity_poly.type
_entity_poly.pdbx_seq_one_letter_code
_entity_poly.pdbx_strand_id
1 'polypeptide(L)'
;MQSTLKKLLTIVMATSILALASQVSAAPAKKTYTEDEFIGSFSGKSKKVVVDKLGQPFKKELSVKPSGASTVLMRAGADEKKSKPVKVEMWYYRNIVKYDPKRTYKETEVTLVNDKVMNIAFFNNR
;
A
#
# COMPACT_ATOMS: atom_id res chain seq x y z
N MET A 1 -5.83 -22.43 -82.81
CA MET A 1 -6.84 -23.25 -82.09
C MET A 1 -6.16 -23.83 -80.87
N GLN A 2 -6.40 -23.28 -79.66
CA GLN A 2 -7.44 -23.73 -78.71
C GLN A 2 -7.12 -25.15 -78.16
N SER A 3 -7.12 -25.46 -76.87
CA SER A 3 -7.73 -24.79 -75.72
C SER A 3 -7.12 -25.29 -74.40
N THR A 4 -6.94 -24.34 -73.49
CA THR A 4 -7.15 -24.40 -72.03
C THR A 4 -7.55 -25.75 -71.41
N LEU A 5 -6.56 -26.45 -70.86
CA LEU A 5 -6.77 -27.54 -69.91
C LEU A 5 -6.92 -26.97 -68.49
N LYS A 6 -8.16 -26.70 -68.12
CA LYS A 6 -8.77 -26.83 -66.78
C LYS A 6 -7.77 -26.92 -65.61
N LYS A 7 -7.42 -25.78 -65.01
CA LYS A 7 -6.98 -25.70 -63.61
C LYS A 7 -7.98 -24.87 -62.82
N LEU A 8 -9.05 -25.56 -62.45
CA LEU A 8 -10.01 -25.15 -61.44
C LEU A 8 -9.51 -25.73 -60.10
N LEU A 9 -8.96 -24.90 -59.21
CA LEU A 9 -9.12 -25.09 -57.76
C LEU A 9 -8.70 -23.81 -57.00
N THR A 10 -9.69 -22.94 -56.84
CA THR A 10 -10.15 -22.36 -55.57
C THR A 10 -9.09 -21.87 -54.57
N ILE A 11 -8.80 -20.57 -54.71
CA ILE A 11 -8.68 -19.50 -53.70
C ILE A 11 -8.47 -19.93 -52.24
N VAL A 12 -7.31 -19.49 -51.73
CA VAL A 12 -6.78 -19.58 -50.37
C VAL A 12 -7.71 -18.98 -49.31
N MET A 13 -7.78 -19.71 -48.19
CA MET A 13 -8.37 -19.39 -46.89
C MET A 13 -8.43 -17.89 -46.51
N ALA A 14 -9.62 -17.49 -46.06
CA ALA A 14 -9.91 -16.23 -45.39
C ALA A 14 -8.98 -15.99 -44.19
N THR A 15 -8.23 -14.89 -44.25
CA THR A 15 -7.47 -14.31 -43.14
C THR A 15 -8.37 -13.40 -42.32
N SER A 16 -9.13 -13.96 -41.39
CA SER A 16 -9.78 -13.18 -40.32
C SER A 16 -8.81 -13.02 -39.15
N ILE A 17 -7.98 -11.97 -39.21
CA ILE A 17 -7.16 -11.51 -38.08
C ILE A 17 -8.13 -10.85 -37.08
N LEU A 18 -8.54 -11.61 -36.08
CA LEU A 18 -9.29 -11.09 -34.94
C LEU A 18 -8.30 -10.34 -34.03
N ALA A 19 -8.21 -9.02 -34.21
CA ALA A 19 -7.47 -8.16 -33.30
C ALA A 19 -8.23 -8.08 -31.97
N LEU A 20 -7.91 -8.98 -31.03
CA LEU A 20 -8.26 -8.78 -29.63
C LEU A 20 -7.39 -7.63 -29.10
N ALA A 21 -7.92 -6.40 -29.19
CA ALA A 21 -7.42 -5.28 -28.44
C ALA A 21 -7.65 -5.58 -26.95
N SER A 22 -6.61 -6.08 -26.27
CA SER A 22 -6.57 -6.19 -24.82
C SER A 22 -6.78 -4.81 -24.22
N GLN A 23 -8.00 -4.51 -23.79
CA GLN A 23 -8.27 -3.36 -22.94
C GLN A 23 -7.65 -3.64 -21.58
N VAL A 24 -6.36 -3.36 -21.45
CA VAL A 24 -5.72 -3.23 -20.15
C VAL A 24 -6.37 -2.01 -19.50
N SER A 25 -7.41 -2.26 -18.71
CA SER A 25 -7.89 -1.28 -17.73
C SER A 25 -6.74 -1.04 -16.77
N ALA A 26 -5.92 -0.03 -17.05
CA ALA A 26 -4.90 0.44 -16.15
C ALA A 26 -5.62 0.83 -14.86
N ALA A 27 -5.40 0.05 -13.79
CA ALA A 27 -5.90 0.41 -12.48
C ALA A 27 -5.48 1.86 -12.19
N PRO A 28 -6.38 2.70 -11.64
CA PRO A 28 -6.07 4.10 -11.38
C PRO A 28 -4.75 4.18 -10.62
N ALA A 29 -3.80 4.96 -11.15
CA ALA A 29 -2.47 5.06 -10.59
C ALA A 29 -2.60 5.42 -9.10
N LYS A 30 -2.10 4.54 -8.22
CA LYS A 30 -2.05 4.82 -6.78
C LYS A 30 -1.36 6.17 -6.60
N LYS A 31 -2.05 7.13 -5.97
CA LYS A 31 -1.49 8.44 -5.67
C LYS A 31 -0.17 8.26 -4.93
N THR A 32 0.87 8.93 -5.41
CA THR A 32 2.16 9.05 -4.73
C THR A 32 2.29 10.45 -4.14
N TYR A 33 2.93 10.54 -2.98
CA TYR A 33 3.09 11.78 -2.22
C TYR A 33 4.56 12.20 -2.21
N THR A 34 4.83 13.50 -2.07
CA THR A 34 6.14 13.95 -1.54
C THR A 34 6.18 13.73 -0.03
N GLU A 35 7.36 13.82 0.58
CA GLU A 35 7.50 13.68 2.04
C GLU A 35 6.63 14.71 2.79
N ASP A 36 6.75 15.99 2.43
CA ASP A 36 5.98 17.07 3.06
C ASP A 36 4.46 16.90 2.86
N GLU A 37 4.03 16.49 1.67
CA GLU A 37 2.62 16.22 1.40
C GLU A 37 2.12 15.05 2.26
N PHE A 38 2.92 14.00 2.39
CA PHE A 38 2.55 12.83 3.18
C PHE A 38 2.48 13.18 4.68
N ILE A 39 3.51 13.83 5.22
CA ILE A 39 3.56 14.24 6.63
C ILE A 39 2.41 15.19 6.94
N GLY A 40 2.18 16.22 6.10
CA GLY A 40 1.09 17.17 6.28
C GLY A 40 -0.31 16.54 6.16
N SER A 41 -0.46 15.52 5.32
CA SER A 41 -1.74 14.82 5.12
C SER A 41 -2.08 13.89 6.28
N PHE A 42 -1.10 13.25 6.90
CA PHE A 42 -1.33 12.12 7.81
C PHE A 42 -0.90 12.33 9.26
N SER A 43 0.02 13.25 9.56
CA SER A 43 0.46 13.49 10.95
C SER A 43 -0.71 13.90 11.85
N GLY A 44 -0.83 13.25 13.01
CA GLY A 44 -1.92 13.46 13.97
C GLY A 44 -3.31 12.98 13.53
N LYS A 45 -3.46 12.48 12.29
CA LYS A 45 -4.75 11.97 11.79
C LYS A 45 -5.12 10.65 12.45
N SER A 46 -6.41 10.31 12.37
CA SER A 46 -6.89 9.04 12.89
C SER A 46 -6.55 7.88 11.96
N LYS A 47 -6.43 6.69 12.55
CA LYS A 47 -6.32 5.42 11.85
C LYS A 47 -7.34 5.26 10.73
N LYS A 48 -8.58 5.69 10.97
CA LYS A 48 -9.65 5.67 9.97
C LYS A 48 -9.28 6.48 8.72
N VAL A 49 -8.77 7.70 8.88
CA VAL A 49 -8.35 8.54 7.76
C VAL A 49 -7.21 7.88 6.98
N VAL A 50 -6.26 7.25 7.67
CA VAL A 50 -5.16 6.51 7.03
C VAL A 50 -5.71 5.37 6.17
N VAL A 51 -6.59 4.54 6.71
CA VAL A 51 -7.22 3.42 5.97
C VAL A 51 -8.05 3.92 4.79
N ASP A 52 -8.86 4.96 5.00
CA ASP A 52 -9.75 5.49 3.97
C ASP A 52 -8.95 6.06 2.77
N LYS A 53 -7.74 6.59 3.01
CA LYS A 53 -6.90 7.21 1.97
C LYS A 53 -5.85 6.30 1.37
N LEU A 54 -5.22 5.44 2.17
CA LEU A 54 -4.10 4.59 1.77
C LEU A 54 -4.49 3.12 1.61
N GLY A 55 -5.66 2.72 2.11
CA GLY A 55 -6.05 1.33 2.24
C GLY A 55 -5.36 0.64 3.43
N GLN A 56 -5.47 -0.68 3.47
CA GLN A 56 -4.80 -1.49 4.49
C GLN A 56 -3.27 -1.49 4.27
N PRO A 57 -2.48 -1.46 5.36
CA PRO A 57 -1.03 -1.59 5.25
C PRO A 57 -0.66 -3.00 4.76
N PHE A 58 0.48 -3.15 4.09
CA PHE A 58 0.94 -4.47 3.67
C PHE A 58 1.50 -5.29 4.85
N LYS A 59 1.99 -4.60 5.89
CA LYS A 59 2.51 -5.19 7.11
C LYS A 59 2.06 -4.34 8.31
N LYS A 60 1.74 -5.02 9.41
CA LYS A 60 1.40 -4.41 10.69
C LYS A 60 2.18 -5.10 11.80
N GLU A 61 2.78 -4.32 12.68
CA GLU A 61 3.34 -4.76 13.94
C GLU A 61 2.54 -4.13 15.09
N LEU A 62 2.29 -4.91 16.14
CA LEU A 62 1.54 -4.45 17.30
C LEU A 62 2.47 -4.49 18.52
N SER A 63 2.74 -3.33 19.09
CA SER A 63 3.33 -3.20 20.42
C SER A 63 2.24 -2.74 21.38
N VAL A 64 1.70 -3.70 22.11
CA VAL A 64 0.95 -3.42 23.34
C VAL A 64 1.89 -3.64 24.51
N LYS A 65 1.77 -2.83 25.56
CA LYS A 65 2.39 -3.15 26.87
C LYS A 65 2.02 -4.61 27.20
N PRO A 66 3.00 -5.50 27.50
CA PRO A 66 2.70 -6.89 27.78
C PRO A 66 1.80 -7.00 29.01
N SER A 67 0.80 -7.89 28.92
CA SER A 67 -0.08 -8.27 30.03
C SER A 67 0.79 -8.71 31.20
N GLY A 68 0.72 -8.02 32.35
CA GLY A 68 1.51 -8.33 33.55
C GLY A 68 2.64 -7.34 33.88
N ALA A 69 2.97 -6.38 33.01
CA ALA A 69 3.83 -5.25 33.40
C ALA A 69 3.23 -4.42 34.55
N SER A 70 1.92 -4.48 34.70
CA SER A 70 1.14 -4.00 35.85
C SER A 70 1.58 -4.59 37.18
N THR A 71 1.78 -5.90 37.22
CA THR A 71 2.10 -6.64 38.44
C THR A 71 3.53 -6.32 38.93
N VAL A 72 4.43 -5.95 38.03
CA VAL A 72 5.79 -5.47 38.35
C VAL A 72 5.77 -4.03 38.86
N LEU A 73 4.98 -3.16 38.24
CA LEU A 73 4.84 -1.75 38.66
C LEU A 73 4.06 -1.60 39.97
N MET A 74 3.06 -2.44 40.22
CA MET A 74 2.31 -2.48 41.48
C MET A 74 3.21 -2.91 42.65
N ARG A 75 4.17 -3.82 42.41
CA ARG A 75 5.23 -4.16 43.38
C ARG A 75 6.21 -3.00 43.63
N ALA A 76 6.31 -2.05 42.70
CA ALA A 76 7.16 -0.87 42.80
C ALA A 76 6.42 0.38 43.32
N GLY A 77 5.17 0.25 43.81
CA GLY A 77 4.41 1.35 44.41
C GLY A 77 3.80 2.35 43.41
N ALA A 78 3.75 2.03 42.12
CA ALA A 78 3.14 2.89 41.11
C ALA A 78 1.62 2.67 41.02
N ASP A 79 0.83 3.73 41.20
CA ASP A 79 -0.63 3.71 41.17
C ASP A 79 -1.17 3.57 39.73
N GLU A 80 -1.58 2.37 39.33
CA GLU A 80 -2.05 2.08 37.96
C GLU A 80 -3.49 2.54 37.66
N LYS A 81 -4.26 2.99 38.65
CA LYS A 81 -5.70 3.26 38.50
C LYS A 81 -6.06 4.40 37.51
N LYS A 82 -5.07 5.09 36.92
CA LYS A 82 -5.30 6.22 35.98
C LYS A 82 -4.67 6.06 34.59
N SER A 83 -3.88 5.02 34.32
CA SER A 83 -3.19 4.93 33.01
C SER A 83 -3.99 4.09 32.01
N LYS A 84 -4.59 4.75 31.01
CA LYS A 84 -5.19 4.04 29.86
C LYS A 84 -4.13 3.16 29.18
N PRO A 85 -4.46 1.92 28.79
CA PRO A 85 -3.52 1.08 28.03
C PRO A 85 -3.06 1.81 26.78
N VAL A 86 -1.74 1.92 26.60
CA VAL A 86 -1.15 2.49 25.38
C VAL A 86 -1.06 1.38 24.35
N LYS A 87 -1.84 1.50 23.28
CA LYS A 87 -1.76 0.62 22.12
C LYS A 87 -0.92 1.30 21.05
N VAL A 88 0.22 0.70 20.70
CA VAL A 88 1.08 1.15 19.60
C VAL A 88 0.96 0.18 18.44
N GLU A 89 0.63 0.68 17.26
CA GLU A 89 0.62 -0.09 16.01
C GLU A 89 1.61 0.54 15.04
N MET A 90 2.51 -0.25 14.44
CA MET A 90 3.41 0.21 13.38
C MET A 90 2.91 -0.36 12.05
N TRP A 91 2.49 0.53 11.15
CA TRP A 91 1.87 0.17 9.88
C TRP A 91 2.82 0.50 8.75
N TYR A 92 2.97 -0.41 7.80
CA TYR A 92 3.90 -0.21 6.69
C TYR A 92 3.17 -0.18 5.35
N TYR A 93 3.57 0.76 4.51
CA TYR A 93 3.11 0.93 3.13
C TYR A 93 4.31 0.94 2.18
N ARG A 94 4.13 0.54 0.91
CA ARG A 94 5.23 0.47 -0.07
C ARG A 94 5.03 1.43 -1.23
N ASN A 95 6.11 2.08 -1.65
CA ASN A 95 6.17 2.86 -2.89
C ASN A 95 5.09 3.95 -2.99
N ILE A 96 4.66 4.52 -1.86
CA ILE A 96 3.64 5.59 -1.82
C ILE A 96 4.24 6.98 -1.59
N VAL A 97 5.49 7.09 -1.13
CA VAL A 97 6.17 8.36 -0.91
C VAL A 97 7.43 8.45 -1.77
N LYS A 98 7.61 9.59 -2.44
CA LYS A 98 8.74 9.93 -3.29
C LYS A 98 9.73 10.81 -2.53
N TYR A 99 11.03 10.51 -2.66
CA TYR A 99 12.11 11.39 -2.23
C TYR A 99 12.74 12.15 -3.40
N ASP A 100 12.43 11.74 -4.64
CA ASP A 100 12.70 12.51 -5.86
C ASP A 100 11.69 12.16 -6.96
N PRO A 101 11.69 12.86 -8.11
CA PRO A 101 10.68 12.66 -9.15
C PRO A 101 10.57 11.23 -9.70
N LYS A 102 11.64 10.44 -9.63
CA LYS A 102 11.75 9.10 -10.25
C LYS A 102 11.76 7.96 -9.23
N ARG A 103 12.03 8.24 -7.95
CA ARG A 103 12.26 7.21 -6.94
C ARG A 103 11.32 7.36 -5.74
N THR A 104 10.83 6.22 -5.27
CA THR A 104 10.02 6.10 -4.06
C THR A 104 10.79 5.41 -2.96
N TYR A 105 10.43 5.71 -1.72
CA TYR A 105 10.80 4.88 -0.59
C TYR A 105 10.24 3.47 -0.75
N LYS A 106 11.04 2.46 -0.41
CA LYS A 106 10.58 1.07 -0.41
C LYS A 106 9.49 0.86 0.62
N GLU A 107 9.66 1.45 1.81
CA GLU A 107 8.70 1.36 2.90
C GLU A 107 8.45 2.73 3.56
N THR A 108 7.20 2.98 3.91
CA THR A 108 6.74 4.10 4.74
C THR A 108 6.09 3.51 5.98
N GLU A 109 6.65 3.80 7.14
CA GLU A 109 6.06 3.45 8.43
C GLU A 109 5.15 4.58 8.92
N VAL A 110 3.96 4.21 9.39
CA VAL A 110 3.01 5.05 10.11
C VAL A 110 2.83 4.43 11.48
N THR A 111 3.39 5.06 12.52
CA THR A 111 3.23 4.63 13.91
C THR A 111 1.97 5.26 14.48
N LEU A 112 1.02 4.43 14.89
CA LEU A 112 -0.22 4.84 15.54
C LEU A 112 -0.15 4.59 17.04
N VAL A 113 -0.49 5.59 17.84
CA VAL A 113 -0.71 5.44 19.28
C VAL A 113 -2.16 5.74 19.55
N ASN A 114 -2.87 4.78 20.13
CA ASN A 114 -4.31 4.88 20.42
C ASN A 114 -5.11 5.41 19.20
N ASP A 115 -4.83 4.81 18.03
CA ASP A 115 -5.47 5.10 16.75
C ASP A 115 -5.23 6.51 16.18
N LYS A 116 -4.20 7.22 16.64
CA LYS A 116 -3.69 8.48 16.03
C LYS A 116 -2.27 8.31 15.52
N VAL A 117 -1.96 8.87 14.36
CA VAL A 117 -0.60 8.90 13.81
C VAL A 117 0.27 9.80 14.67
N MET A 118 1.29 9.21 15.30
CA MET A 118 2.23 9.93 16.16
C MET A 118 3.63 10.04 15.57
N ASN A 119 3.99 9.12 14.68
CA ASN A 119 5.28 9.13 14.00
C ASN A 119 5.14 8.60 12.57
N ILE A 120 5.96 9.13 11.68
CA ILE A 120 6.06 8.73 10.28
C ILE A 120 7.55 8.58 9.96
N ALA A 121 7.94 7.49 9.32
CA ALA A 121 9.31 7.25 8.89
C ALA A 121 9.36 6.65 7.48
N PHE A 122 10.48 6.88 6.79
CA PHE A 122 10.69 6.45 5.42
C PHE A 122 11.96 5.61 5.28
N PHE A 123 11.89 4.49 4.58
CA PHE A 123 12.97 3.51 4.51
C PHE A 123 13.24 3.04 3.07
N ASN A 124 14.53 2.93 2.74
CA ASN A 124 15.00 2.25 1.53
C ASN A 124 15.71 0.93 1.83
N ASN A 125 16.31 0.78 3.01
CA ASN A 125 16.99 -0.42 3.46
C ASN A 125 16.64 -0.64 4.94
N ARG A 126 15.93 -1.72 5.25
CA ARG A 126 15.59 -2.16 6.60
C ARG A 126 15.60 -3.69 6.63
#